data_AF-A0A6I1KHU6-F1
#
_entry.id   AF-A0A6I1KHU6-F1
#
_cell.length_a   1.000
_cell.length_b   1.000
_cell.length_c   1.000
_cell.angle_alpha   90.00
_cell.angle_beta   90.00
_cell.angle_gamma   90.00
#
_symmetry.space_group_name_H-M   'P 1'
#
loop_
_entity.id
_entity.type
_entity.pdbx_description
1 polymer ?
#
loop_
_entity_poly.entity_id
_entity_poly.type
_entity_poly.pdbx_seq_one_letter_code
_entity_poly.pdbx_strand_id
1 'polypeptide(L)'
;MKQLKKIDDDILLQKISEGIDQKDIAALFGVSPAAVCKRLKRLTPQPPSKLDSLTKREQFFCQEVARGRSQTAAALEAFDCGSRDSAKSLGSALAKAPHIQEAIQELMERVGLTREKRVRKLGEHVDSKDAGVSLKALDMSFKLADEYPAQKQVSVSVNMDWFPVDLEAYRLPDKRKPQEAIDAEAEEVAEQAPSGNEGNEEQAGE
;
A
#
# COMPACT_ATOMS: atom_id res chain seq x y z
N MET A 1 39.35 50.47 -20.96
CA MET A 1 38.95 49.12 -21.44
C MET A 1 37.47 48.94 -21.17
N LYS A 2 36.63 48.75 -22.20
CA LYS A 2 35.18 48.57 -22.06
C LYS A 2 34.92 47.19 -21.47
N GLN A 3 34.46 47.13 -20.22
CA GLN A 3 34.01 45.88 -19.60
C GLN A 3 32.72 45.43 -20.29
N LEU A 4 32.76 44.29 -20.97
CA LEU A 4 31.58 43.61 -21.49
C LEU A 4 30.83 43.03 -20.28
N LYS A 5 29.80 43.74 -19.80
CA LYS A 5 28.98 43.32 -18.64
C LYS A 5 28.07 42.13 -18.93
N LYS A 6 28.06 41.59 -20.15
CA LYS A 6 27.26 40.44 -20.56
C LYS A 6 28.17 39.22 -20.64
N ILE A 7 27.77 38.16 -19.93
CA ILE A 7 28.42 36.85 -20.00
C ILE A 7 27.91 36.18 -21.27
N ASP A 8 28.82 35.79 -22.15
CA ASP A 8 28.48 34.97 -23.32
C ASP A 8 28.37 33.51 -22.90
N ASP A 9 27.20 32.93 -23.15
CA ASP A 9 26.84 31.60 -22.65
C ASP A 9 27.65 30.48 -23.33
N ASP A 10 27.96 30.63 -24.62
CA ASP A 10 28.73 29.66 -25.40
C ASP A 10 30.18 29.57 -24.93
N ILE A 11 30.81 30.73 -24.69
CA ILE A 11 32.19 30.81 -24.21
C ILE A 11 32.28 30.29 -22.77
N LEU A 12 31.27 30.58 -21.95
CA LEU A 12 31.18 30.06 -20.60
C LEU A 12 31.15 28.53 -20.59
N LEU A 13 30.28 27.90 -21.39
CA LEU A 13 30.18 26.44 -21.49
C LEU A 13 31.47 25.81 -22.04
N GLN A 14 32.09 26.42 -23.05
CA GLN A 14 33.37 25.96 -23.58
C GLN A 14 34.46 25.95 -22.49
N LYS A 15 34.60 27.03 -21.72
CA LYS A 15 35.63 27.14 -20.67
C LYS A 15 35.43 26.16 -19.51
N ILE A 16 34.19 25.79 -19.22
CA ILE A 16 33.86 24.75 -18.24
C ILE A 16 34.24 23.36 -18.76
N SER A 17 34.00 23.09 -20.06
CA SER A 17 34.39 21.83 -20.68
C SER A 17 35.92 21.65 -20.73
N GLU A 18 36.67 22.76 -20.80
CA GLU A 18 38.13 22.80 -20.70
C GLU A 18 38.64 22.59 -19.25
N GLY A 19 37.75 22.53 -18.24
CA GLY A 19 38.11 22.28 -16.85
C GLY A 19 38.64 23.50 -16.09
N ILE A 20 38.41 24.72 -16.58
CA ILE A 20 38.88 25.95 -15.94
C ILE A 20 38.00 26.29 -14.73
N ASP A 21 38.63 26.72 -13.64
CA ASP A 21 37.94 27.12 -12.42
C ASP A 21 37.03 28.34 -12.62
N GLN A 22 35.87 28.33 -11.96
CA GLN A 22 34.86 29.39 -12.08
C GLN A 22 35.39 30.78 -11.67
N LYS A 23 36.45 30.84 -10.85
CA LYS A 23 37.11 32.09 -10.42
C LYS A 23 37.89 32.73 -11.56
N ASP A 24 38.56 31.93 -12.38
CA ASP A 24 39.37 32.41 -13.49
C ASP A 24 38.48 32.85 -14.65
N ILE A 25 37.38 32.12 -14.87
CA ILE A 25 36.31 32.52 -15.80
C ILE A 25 35.72 33.88 -15.38
N ALA A 26 35.47 34.08 -14.08
CA ALA A 26 34.97 35.34 -13.57
C ALA A 26 35.95 36.51 -13.82
N ALA A 27 37.26 36.27 -13.71
CA ALA A 27 38.31 37.25 -14.03
C ALA A 27 38.35 37.59 -15.53
N LEU A 28 38.20 36.59 -16.41
CA LEU A 28 38.18 36.77 -17.87
C LEU A 28 37.00 37.66 -18.32
N PHE A 29 35.81 37.45 -17.75
CA PHE A 29 34.62 38.24 -18.08
C PHE A 29 34.50 39.54 -17.26
N GLY A 30 35.34 39.75 -16.24
CA GLY A 30 35.26 40.91 -15.35
C GLY A 30 33.98 40.95 -14.52
N VAL A 31 33.42 39.80 -14.14
CA VAL A 31 32.18 39.67 -13.36
C VAL A 31 32.46 38.98 -12.02
N SER A 32 31.58 39.17 -11.03
CA SER A 32 31.66 38.42 -9.77
C SER A 32 31.50 36.90 -10.00
N PRO A 33 32.25 36.04 -9.29
CA PRO A 33 32.06 34.58 -9.32
C PRO A 33 30.62 34.15 -9.04
N ALA A 34 29.89 34.90 -8.20
CA ALA A 34 28.49 34.63 -7.91
C ALA A 34 27.58 34.80 -9.14
N ALA A 35 27.91 35.73 -10.04
CA ALA A 35 27.16 35.93 -11.28
C ALA A 35 27.39 34.78 -12.27
N VAL A 36 28.64 34.30 -12.38
CA VAL A 36 29.00 33.11 -13.18
C VAL A 36 28.26 31.88 -12.64
N CYS A 37 28.26 31.64 -11.32
CA CYS A 37 27.54 30.53 -10.70
C CYS A 37 26.01 30.60 -10.93
N LYS A 38 25.41 31.81 -10.80
CA LYS A 38 23.98 32.01 -11.09
C LYS A 38 23.66 31.80 -12.57
N ARG A 39 24.54 32.21 -13.47
CA ARG A 39 24.36 32.03 -14.92
C ARG A 39 24.50 30.57 -15.32
N LEU A 40 25.51 29.89 -14.78
CA LEU A 40 25.73 28.45 -14.93
C LEU A 40 24.50 27.64 -14.52
N LYS A 41 23.95 27.87 -13.33
CA LYS A 41 22.73 27.21 -12.84
C LYS A 41 21.49 27.43 -13.73
N ARG A 42 21.49 28.48 -14.55
CA ARG A 42 20.41 28.74 -15.51
C ARG A 42 20.66 28.07 -16.87
N LEU A 43 21.94 27.92 -17.25
CA LEU A 43 22.36 27.33 -18.53
C LEU A 43 22.45 25.82 -18.50
N THR A 44 22.85 25.25 -17.36
CA THR A 44 22.70 23.83 -17.10
C THR A 44 21.36 23.65 -16.39
N PRO A 45 20.25 23.39 -17.12
CA PRO A 45 19.05 22.93 -16.45
C PRO A 45 19.48 21.72 -15.63
N GLN A 46 19.28 21.77 -14.31
CA GLN A 46 19.36 20.54 -13.54
C GLN A 46 18.37 19.58 -14.21
N PRO A 47 18.74 18.30 -14.39
CA PRO A 47 17.80 17.33 -14.93
C PRO A 47 16.50 17.48 -14.15
N PRO A 48 15.34 17.61 -14.83
CA PRO A 48 14.08 17.84 -14.14
C PRO A 48 13.94 16.76 -13.08
N SER A 49 13.66 17.17 -11.84
CA SER A 49 13.43 16.20 -10.77
C SER A 49 12.30 15.31 -11.26
N LYS A 50 12.41 14.00 -11.11
CA LYS A 50 11.30 13.10 -11.50
C LYS A 50 10.04 13.50 -10.74
N LEU A 51 10.21 14.00 -9.51
CA LEU A 51 9.18 14.65 -8.70
C LEU A 51 8.40 15.76 -9.41
N ASP A 52 9.06 16.59 -10.22
CA ASP A 52 8.44 17.76 -10.87
C ASP A 52 7.46 17.35 -11.97
N SER A 53 7.57 16.12 -12.48
CA SER A 53 6.64 15.55 -13.46
C SER A 53 5.35 14.99 -12.84
N LEU A 54 5.34 14.75 -11.52
CA LEU A 54 4.20 14.18 -10.81
C LEU A 54 3.17 15.25 -10.43
N THR A 55 1.93 14.83 -10.20
CA THR A 55 0.90 15.73 -9.66
C THR A 55 1.24 16.14 -8.22
N LYS A 56 0.74 17.29 -7.77
CA LYS A 56 0.99 17.78 -6.39
C LYS A 56 0.58 16.78 -5.30
N ARG A 57 -0.48 16.00 -5.53
CA ARG A 57 -0.96 14.98 -4.59
C ARG A 57 0.01 13.79 -4.53
N GLU A 58 0.48 13.32 -5.68
CA GLU A 58 1.46 12.23 -5.72
C GLU A 58 2.82 12.67 -5.17
N GLN A 59 3.23 13.92 -5.40
CA GLN A 59 4.43 14.49 -4.77
C GLN A 59 4.32 14.46 -3.24
N PHE A 60 3.18 14.88 -2.69
CA PHE A 60 2.93 14.83 -1.25
C PHE A 60 2.95 13.39 -0.72
N PHE A 61 2.32 12.46 -1.44
CA PHE A 61 2.39 11.03 -1.13
C PHE A 61 3.84 10.51 -1.08
N CYS A 62 4.67 10.84 -2.08
CA CYS A 62 6.08 10.45 -2.13
C CYS A 62 6.88 11.01 -0.95
N GLN A 63 6.60 12.26 -0.56
CA GLN A 63 7.26 12.92 0.59
C GLN A 63 6.91 12.24 1.92
N GLU A 64 5.64 11.91 2.15
CA GLU A 64 5.22 11.23 3.39
C GLU A 64 5.75 9.79 3.47
N VAL A 65 5.81 9.07 2.34
CA VAL A 65 6.44 7.75 2.28
C VAL A 65 7.95 7.85 2.54
N ALA A 66 8.64 8.83 1.96
CA ALA A 66 10.07 9.06 2.21
C ALA A 66 10.38 9.44 3.66
N ARG A 67 9.42 10.06 4.38
CA ARG A 67 9.49 10.31 5.84
C ARG A 67 9.29 9.06 6.68
N GLY A 68 8.91 7.93 6.07
CA GLY A 68 8.70 6.65 6.74
C GLY A 68 7.25 6.39 7.19
N ARG A 69 6.27 7.18 6.72
CA ARG A 69 4.85 6.86 6.97
C ARG A 69 4.42 5.64 6.15
N SER A 70 3.42 4.93 6.66
CA SER A 70 2.82 3.82 5.92
C SER A 70 2.13 4.32 4.65
N GLN A 71 2.14 3.51 3.59
CA GLN A 71 1.49 3.85 2.31
C GLN A 71 0.01 4.22 2.50
N THR A 72 -0.69 3.56 3.44
CA THR A 72 -2.09 3.84 3.73
C THR A 72 -2.29 5.20 4.39
N ALA A 73 -1.40 5.59 5.32
CA ALA A 73 -1.48 6.89 5.99
C ALA A 73 -1.12 8.03 5.02
N ALA A 74 -0.06 7.84 4.23
CA ALA A 74 0.33 8.80 3.19
C ALA A 74 -0.79 9.00 2.15
N ALA A 75 -1.46 7.93 1.73
CA ALA A 75 -2.59 8.01 0.79
C ALA A 75 -3.80 8.74 1.39
N LEU A 76 -4.12 8.46 2.67
CA LEU A 76 -5.23 9.10 3.38
C LEU A 76 -5.05 10.62 3.45
N GLU A 77 -3.83 11.09 3.73
CA GLU A 77 -3.51 12.52 3.79
C GLU A 77 -3.39 13.18 2.41
N ALA A 78 -2.85 12.47 1.41
CA ALA A 78 -2.60 13.04 0.07
C ALA A 78 -3.87 13.15 -0.80
N PHE A 79 -4.79 12.19 -0.70
CA PHE A 79 -5.93 12.04 -1.60
C PHE A 79 -7.30 12.18 -0.92
N ASP A 80 -7.33 12.45 0.39
CA ASP A 80 -8.55 12.60 1.19
C ASP A 80 -9.51 11.39 1.01
N CYS A 81 -8.99 10.20 1.27
CA CYS A 81 -9.75 8.97 1.11
C CYS A 81 -10.84 8.86 2.20
N GLY A 82 -12.10 8.73 1.81
CA GLY A 82 -13.23 8.62 2.75
C GLY A 82 -13.25 7.32 3.59
N SER A 83 -12.49 6.30 3.21
CA SER A 83 -12.35 5.06 3.98
C SER A 83 -10.92 4.53 3.99
N ARG A 84 -10.56 3.83 5.06
CA ARG A 84 -9.22 3.22 5.22
C ARG A 84 -8.95 2.15 4.17
N ASP A 85 -9.97 1.39 3.76
CA ASP A 85 -9.83 0.33 2.76
C ASP A 85 -9.55 0.91 1.37
N SER A 86 -10.19 2.03 1.03
CA SER A 86 -9.90 2.79 -0.18
C SER A 86 -8.46 3.34 -0.17
N ALA A 87 -8.01 3.90 0.97
CA ALA A 87 -6.63 4.36 1.11
C ALA A 87 -5.61 3.22 0.97
N LYS A 88 -5.95 2.02 1.43
CA LYS A 88 -5.08 0.84 1.32
C LYS A 88 -4.92 0.36 -0.12
N SER A 89 -6.02 0.25 -0.87
CA SER A 89 -5.97 -0.15 -2.27
C SER A 89 -5.25 0.92 -3.11
N LEU A 90 -5.56 2.20 -2.90
CA LEU A 90 -4.93 3.33 -3.57
C LEU A 90 -3.43 3.40 -3.27
N GLY A 91 -3.03 3.34 -2.00
CA GLY A 91 -1.63 3.38 -1.59
C GLY A 91 -0.81 2.23 -2.17
N SER A 92 -1.37 1.01 -2.19
CA SER A 92 -0.71 -0.14 -2.83
C SER A 92 -0.61 -0.01 -4.34
N ALA A 93 -1.60 0.58 -5.01
CA ALA A 93 -1.58 0.80 -6.45
C ALA A 93 -0.52 1.85 -6.84
N LEU A 94 -0.51 3.00 -6.13
CA LEU A 94 0.46 4.07 -6.34
C LEU A 94 1.90 3.61 -6.08
N ALA A 95 2.15 2.84 -5.02
CA ALA A 95 3.48 2.33 -4.71
C ALA A 95 4.04 1.35 -5.75
N LYS A 96 3.18 0.72 -6.58
CA LYS A 96 3.59 -0.16 -7.68
C LYS A 96 3.85 0.61 -8.98
N ALA A 97 3.43 1.86 -9.09
CA ALA A 97 3.62 2.64 -10.30
C ALA A 97 5.11 3.04 -10.44
N PRO A 98 5.75 2.81 -11.61
CA PRO A 98 7.20 2.96 -11.76
C PRO A 98 7.66 4.41 -11.57
N HIS A 99 6.91 5.39 -12.08
CA HIS A 99 7.23 6.81 -11.93
C HIS A 99 7.23 7.28 -10.45
N ILE A 100 6.33 6.71 -9.63
CA ILE A 100 6.27 6.98 -8.19
C ILE A 100 7.45 6.32 -7.47
N GLN A 101 7.80 5.08 -7.83
CA GLN A 101 8.97 4.40 -7.26
C GLN A 101 10.27 5.15 -7.54
N GLU A 102 10.46 5.62 -8.78
CA GLU A 102 11.61 6.42 -9.15
C GLU A 102 11.67 7.75 -8.39
N ALA A 103 10.52 8.42 -8.20
CA ALA A 103 10.43 9.66 -7.43
C ALA A 103 10.73 9.45 -5.94
N ILE A 104 10.25 8.35 -5.34
CA ILE A 104 10.60 7.99 -3.96
C ILE A 104 12.09 7.66 -3.84
N GLN A 105 12.66 6.96 -4.83
CA GLN A 105 14.10 6.67 -4.86
C GLN A 105 14.93 7.96 -4.91
N GLU A 106 14.55 8.91 -5.77
CA GLU A 106 15.21 10.22 -5.84
C GLU A 106 15.13 10.97 -4.49
N LEU A 107 13.98 10.95 -3.82
CA LEU A 107 13.84 11.54 -2.48
C LEU A 107 14.73 10.87 -1.44
N MET A 108 14.83 9.54 -1.45
CA MET A 108 15.73 8.80 -0.56
C MET A 108 17.20 9.14 -0.84
N GLU A 109 17.58 9.28 -2.11
CA GLU A 109 18.93 9.68 -2.51
C GLU A 109 19.26 11.10 -2.05
N ARG A 110 18.31 12.05 -2.09
CA ARG A 110 18.48 13.41 -1.55
C ARG A 110 18.74 13.43 -0.04
N VAL A 111 18.12 12.53 0.72
CA VAL A 111 18.37 12.35 2.17
C VAL A 111 19.70 11.58 2.41
N GLY A 112 20.33 11.08 1.35
CA GLY A 112 21.55 10.30 1.41
C GLY A 112 21.33 8.85 1.81
N LEU A 113 20.11 8.32 1.69
CA LEU A 113 19.79 6.88 1.82
C LEU A 113 20.04 6.15 0.49
N THR A 114 21.22 6.34 -0.07
CA THR A 114 21.64 5.70 -1.33
C THR A 114 21.74 4.19 -1.17
N ARG A 115 21.68 3.46 -2.29
CA ARG A 115 21.93 2.01 -2.32
C ARG A 115 23.29 1.66 -1.71
N GLU A 116 24.32 2.44 -2.04
CA GLU A 116 25.68 2.28 -1.50
C GLU A 116 25.73 2.41 0.02
N LYS A 117 25.05 3.42 0.60
CA LYS A 117 25.01 3.59 2.05
C LYS A 117 24.31 2.42 2.74
N ARG A 118 23.23 1.87 2.13
CA ARG A 118 22.55 0.68 2.64
C ARG A 118 23.45 -0.55 2.61
N VAL A 119 24.18 -0.78 1.52
CA VAL A 119 25.16 -1.88 1.41
C VAL A 119 26.29 -1.70 2.44
N ARG A 120 26.83 -0.49 2.58
CA ARG A 120 27.86 -0.20 3.60
C ARG A 120 27.36 -0.49 5.01
N LYS A 121 26.15 -0.02 5.34
CA LYS A 121 25.52 -0.28 6.64
C LYS A 121 25.25 -1.77 6.87
N LEU A 122 24.86 -2.50 5.82
CA LEU A 122 24.72 -3.95 5.90
C LEU A 122 26.06 -4.63 6.20
N GLY A 123 27.15 -4.22 5.55
CA GLY A 123 28.51 -4.69 5.85
C GLY A 123 28.92 -4.43 7.30
N GLU A 124 28.68 -3.21 7.82
CA GLU A 124 28.91 -2.89 9.23
C GLU A 124 28.15 -3.83 10.19
N HIS A 125 26.95 -4.29 9.81
CA HIS A 125 26.16 -5.24 10.60
C HIS A 125 26.63 -6.69 10.46
N VAL A 126 27.14 -7.08 9.29
CA VAL A 126 27.76 -8.40 9.08
C VAL A 126 28.99 -8.54 9.99
N ASP A 127 29.80 -7.48 10.11
CA ASP A 127 31.01 -7.45 10.96
C ASP A 127 30.70 -7.13 12.45
N SER A 128 29.42 -7.09 12.82
CA SER A 128 29.05 -6.81 14.22
C SER A 128 29.44 -7.96 15.15
N LYS A 129 29.85 -7.62 16.38
CA LYS A 129 30.27 -8.60 17.39
C LYS A 129 29.13 -9.50 17.88
N ASP A 130 27.90 -9.03 17.76
CA ASP A 130 26.73 -9.82 18.13
C ASP A 130 26.38 -10.79 17.01
N ALA A 131 26.53 -12.08 17.29
CA ALA A 131 26.22 -13.15 16.35
C ALA A 131 24.76 -13.07 15.86
N GLY A 132 23.82 -12.63 16.69
CA GLY A 132 22.41 -12.52 16.30
C GLY A 132 22.17 -11.47 15.21
N VAL A 133 22.85 -10.34 15.29
CA VAL A 133 22.77 -9.26 14.28
C VAL A 133 23.54 -9.66 13.02
N SER A 134 24.74 -10.23 13.17
CA SER A 134 25.57 -10.69 12.06
C SER A 134 24.88 -11.77 11.21
N LEU A 135 24.27 -12.79 11.83
CA LEU A 135 23.54 -13.84 11.13
C LEU A 135 22.33 -13.29 10.35
N LYS A 136 21.58 -12.35 10.94
CA LYS A 136 20.45 -11.69 10.25
C LYS A 136 20.93 -10.82 9.09
N ALA A 137 22.03 -10.10 9.25
CA ALA A 137 22.61 -9.30 8.18
C ALA A 137 23.09 -10.17 7.02
N LEU A 138 23.73 -11.32 7.31
CA LEU A 138 24.11 -12.31 6.31
C LEU A 138 22.90 -12.90 5.59
N ASP A 139 21.85 -13.32 6.31
CA ASP A 139 20.59 -13.80 5.71
C ASP A 139 19.96 -12.76 4.77
N MET A 140 19.92 -11.49 5.19
CA MET A 140 19.44 -10.41 4.33
C MET A 140 20.35 -10.18 3.11
N SER A 141 21.67 -10.39 3.24
CA SER A 141 22.61 -10.26 2.12
C SER A 141 22.39 -11.35 1.07
N PHE A 142 22.17 -12.60 1.48
CA PHE A 142 21.85 -13.72 0.58
C PHE A 142 20.50 -13.54 -0.11
N LYS A 143 19.50 -12.98 0.58
CA LYS A 143 18.21 -12.62 -0.01
C LYS A 143 18.33 -11.55 -1.10
N LEU A 144 19.23 -10.59 -0.94
CA LEU A 144 19.47 -9.55 -1.94
C LEU A 144 20.28 -10.05 -3.14
N ALA A 145 21.07 -11.11 -2.96
CA ALA A 145 21.84 -11.77 -4.01
C ALA A 145 21.05 -12.85 -4.77
N ASP A 146 19.79 -13.10 -4.37
CA ASP A 146 18.93 -14.17 -4.90
C ASP A 146 19.59 -15.58 -4.83
N GLU A 147 20.50 -15.79 -3.88
CA GLU A 147 21.17 -17.09 -3.67
C GLU A 147 20.26 -18.12 -3.01
N TYR A 148 19.19 -17.66 -2.36
CA TYR A 148 18.15 -18.55 -1.87
C TYR A 148 17.33 -19.07 -3.05
N PRO A 149 17.15 -20.41 -3.18
CA PRO A 149 16.20 -20.93 -4.14
C PRO A 149 14.82 -20.33 -3.80
N ALA A 150 14.16 -19.77 -4.81
CA ALA A 150 12.82 -19.21 -4.64
C ALA A 150 11.96 -20.24 -3.90
N GLN A 151 11.58 -19.93 -2.66
CA GLN A 151 10.76 -20.83 -1.86
C GLN A 151 9.45 -20.99 -2.62
N LYS A 152 9.30 -22.13 -3.30
CA LYS A 152 8.05 -22.51 -3.93
C LYS A 152 7.06 -22.71 -2.79
N GLN A 153 6.30 -21.68 -2.47
CA GLN A 153 5.19 -21.77 -1.53
C GLN A 153 4.15 -22.65 -2.22
N VAL A 154 4.23 -23.95 -1.98
CA VAL A 154 3.18 -24.89 -2.40
C VAL A 154 2.01 -24.63 -1.46
N SER A 155 1.12 -23.74 -1.87
CA SER A 155 -0.18 -23.58 -1.20
C SER A 155 -0.99 -24.84 -1.47
N VAL A 156 -0.92 -25.81 -0.56
CA VAL A 156 -1.78 -26.99 -0.63
C VAL A 156 -3.16 -26.57 -0.14
N SER A 157 -3.99 -26.09 -1.05
CA SER A 157 -5.41 -25.89 -0.80
C SER A 157 -6.09 -27.26 -0.82
N VAL A 158 -6.17 -27.91 0.35
CA VAL A 158 -6.98 -29.12 0.51
C VAL A 158 -8.44 -28.68 0.60
N ASN A 159 -9.16 -28.74 -0.52
CA ASN A 159 -10.62 -28.77 -0.46
C ASN A 159 -11.01 -30.13 0.10
N MET A 160 -11.22 -30.20 1.42
CA MET A 160 -11.91 -31.33 2.01
C MET A 160 -13.39 -31.11 1.75
N ASP A 161 -13.91 -31.78 0.72
CA ASP A 161 -15.35 -31.96 0.58
C ASP A 161 -15.81 -32.76 1.80
N TRP A 162 -16.35 -32.06 2.78
CA TRP A 162 -16.85 -32.65 4.00
C TRP A 162 -18.12 -33.40 3.62
N PHE A 163 -17.97 -34.69 3.28
CA PHE A 163 -19.13 -35.55 3.07
C PHE A 163 -19.91 -35.58 4.39
N PRO A 164 -21.16 -35.07 4.43
CA PRO A 164 -21.97 -35.19 5.63
C PRO A 164 -22.13 -36.67 5.90
N VAL A 165 -21.65 -37.11 7.08
CA VAL A 165 -21.90 -38.47 7.54
C VAL A 165 -23.41 -38.59 7.68
N ASP A 166 -24.00 -39.50 6.92
CA ASP A 166 -25.42 -39.81 7.03
C ASP A 166 -25.68 -40.42 8.42
N LEU A 167 -26.19 -39.59 9.32
CA LEU A 167 -26.54 -39.96 10.68
C LEU A 167 -27.98 -40.46 10.80
N GLU A 168 -28.77 -40.44 9.71
CA GLU A 168 -30.16 -40.90 9.76
C GLU A 168 -30.24 -42.39 10.06
N ALA A 169 -29.30 -43.20 9.55
CA ALA A 169 -29.21 -44.62 9.85
C ALA A 169 -28.98 -44.93 11.35
N TYR A 170 -28.51 -43.96 12.13
CA TYR A 170 -28.26 -44.10 13.57
C TYR A 170 -29.29 -43.39 14.44
N ARG A 171 -30.32 -42.78 13.85
CA ARG A 171 -31.39 -42.14 14.59
C ARG A 171 -32.30 -43.22 15.18
N LEU A 172 -32.11 -43.50 16.47
CA LEU A 172 -32.98 -44.43 17.20
C LEU A 172 -34.45 -43.97 17.10
N PRO A 173 -35.41 -44.91 16.92
CA PRO A 173 -36.83 -44.55 16.88
C PRO A 173 -37.22 -43.89 18.20
N ASP A 174 -37.77 -42.68 18.09
CA ASP A 174 -38.15 -41.86 19.22
C ASP A 174 -39.31 -42.54 19.96
N LYS A 175 -39.06 -43.11 21.14
CA LYS A 175 -40.05 -43.89 21.92
C LYS A 175 -41.20 -43.03 22.50
N ARG A 176 -41.38 -41.80 22.03
CA ARG A 176 -42.23 -40.77 22.64
C ARG A 176 -43.61 -40.57 21.99
N LYS A 177 -44.02 -41.39 21.02
CA LYS A 177 -45.41 -41.35 20.52
C LYS A 177 -46.20 -42.62 20.86
N PRO A 178 -46.85 -42.65 22.03
CA PRO A 178 -48.10 -43.40 22.20
C PRO A 178 -49.33 -42.50 22.39
N GLN A 179 -49.22 -41.17 22.55
CA GLN A 179 -50.41 -40.35 22.86
C GLN A 179 -51.30 -40.02 21.63
N GLU A 180 -50.72 -39.74 20.45
CA GLU A 180 -51.51 -39.30 19.28
C GLU A 180 -52.39 -40.40 18.66
N ALA A 181 -52.15 -41.69 18.98
CA ALA A 181 -53.02 -42.78 18.55
C ALA A 181 -54.29 -42.93 19.42
N ILE A 182 -54.33 -42.29 20.60
CA ILE A 182 -55.46 -42.37 21.52
C ILE A 182 -56.50 -41.28 21.20
N ASP A 183 -56.05 -40.14 20.65
CA ASP A 183 -56.93 -39.00 20.36
C ASP A 183 -57.74 -39.18 19.05
N ALA A 184 -57.29 -40.04 18.13
CA ALA A 184 -58.02 -40.34 16.89
C ALA A 184 -59.26 -41.22 17.09
N GLU A 185 -59.33 -42.02 18.16
CA GLU A 185 -60.53 -42.82 18.49
C GLU A 185 -61.58 -42.00 19.29
N ALA A 186 -61.19 -40.86 19.86
CA ALA A 186 -62.09 -40.03 20.66
C ALA A 186 -62.98 -39.09 19.80
N GLU A 187 -62.56 -38.76 18.58
CA GLU A 187 -63.27 -37.82 17.70
C GLU A 187 -64.47 -38.46 16.97
N GLU A 188 -64.47 -39.79 16.78
CA GLU A 188 -65.57 -40.52 16.10
C GLU A 188 -66.83 -40.67 16.99
N VAL A 189 -66.73 -40.43 18.31
CA VAL A 189 -67.87 -40.56 19.25
C VAL A 189 -68.66 -39.24 19.41
N ALA A 190 -68.11 -38.10 18.98
CA ALA A 190 -68.72 -36.79 19.22
C ALA A 190 -69.74 -36.33 18.15
N GLU A 191 -69.86 -37.05 17.02
CA GLU A 191 -70.74 -36.64 15.90
C GLU A 191 -72.22 -37.07 16.07
N GLN A 192 -72.59 -37.72 17.17
CA GLN A 192 -73.97 -38.09 17.50
C GLN A 192 -74.55 -37.28 18.68
N ALA A 193 -74.79 -35.99 18.48
CA ALA A 193 -75.68 -35.23 19.36
C ALA A 193 -76.61 -34.31 18.54
N PRO A 194 -77.95 -34.48 18.64
CA PRO A 194 -78.89 -33.78 17.78
C PRO A 194 -79.05 -32.29 18.11
N SER A 195 -79.11 -31.52 17.03
CA SER A 195 -79.56 -30.14 16.90
C SER A 195 -80.79 -29.82 17.73
N GLY A 196 -80.71 -28.80 18.58
CA GLY A 196 -81.84 -28.32 19.35
C GLY A 196 -81.67 -26.89 19.82
N ASN A 197 -82.46 -26.02 19.19
CA ASN A 197 -83.13 -24.84 19.76
C ASN A 197 -82.66 -23.46 19.28
N GLU A 198 -83.44 -23.00 18.31
CA GLU A 198 -83.72 -21.62 17.92
C GLU A 198 -84.22 -20.79 19.11
N GLY A 199 -84.00 -19.47 19.05
CA GLY A 199 -84.91 -18.52 19.69
C GLY A 199 -84.26 -17.29 20.31
N ASN A 200 -84.67 -16.14 19.76
CA ASN A 200 -84.83 -14.82 20.41
C ASN A 200 -83.56 -14.09 20.86
N GLU A 201 -83.44 -12.76 20.85
CA GLU A 201 -84.33 -11.61 20.70
C GLU A 201 -83.36 -10.44 20.39
N GLU A 202 -83.57 -9.62 19.36
CA GLU A 202 -84.32 -8.36 19.41
C GLU A 202 -83.65 -7.22 20.21
N GLN A 203 -83.60 -6.04 19.55
CA GLN A 203 -83.50 -4.68 20.10
C GLN A 203 -82.12 -4.20 20.62
N ALA A 204 -81.72 -2.93 20.55
CA ALA A 204 -82.12 -1.70 19.85
C ALA A 204 -81.12 -0.60 20.34
N GLY A 205 -81.06 0.54 19.64
CA GLY A 205 -80.47 1.80 20.13
C GLY A 205 -79.18 2.17 19.40
N GLU A 206 -79.27 2.98 18.33
CA GLU A 206 -79.13 4.47 18.32
C GLU A 206 -77.68 4.95 18.41
#